data_AF-A0A966BLK5-F1
#
_entry.id   AF-A0A966BLK5-F1
#
_cell.length_a   1.000
_cell.length_b   1.000
_cell.length_c   1.000
_cell.angle_alpha   90.00
_cell.angle_beta   90.00
_cell.angle_gamma   90.00
#
_symmetry.space_group_name_H-M   'P 1'
#
loop_
_entity.id
_entity.type
_entity.pdbx_description
1 polymer ?
#
loop_
_entity_poly.entity_id
_entity_poly.type
_entity_poly.pdbx_seq_one_letter_code
_entity_poly.pdbx_strand_id
1 'polypeptide(L)'
;GTASRETDKLALDLIKLRPELKLINVVVSEAGASVYSASEFASRELPDMDVSLRGAVSIARRLQDPLAELVKIDPKSIGVGQYQHDVGQTQLARSLDAVVEDCVNAVGVDVNTASAPLLARVSGLNSTVAQNIVNFRDQQGRFPTRQALLEVPRLGKKAFEQAAGFLRIMGGDNPLDASTVHPESYPLVKRILADIKQDIKGVIGNSALLKSLNPAAYVSEQFGLPTISDILKELEKPGRDPRPEFTTAHFREGVEQISDLKPDMILEGVVTNVAAFGAFVDIGVHQDGLVHISALADTFVKDPHAVVKAGQIVKVKVLEIDAVRRRIALTMRLTDAAVKPTREPRQQTNKTSSPKPRPTPQPAAPGAMASAFAKLKN
;
A
#
# COMPACT_ATOMS: atom_id res chain seq x y z
N GLY A 1 -1.33 0.21 -18.19
CA GLY A 1 -1.72 1.44 -18.90
C GLY A 1 -2.26 1.11 -20.26
N THR A 2 -1.70 1.72 -21.31
CA THR A 2 -2.15 1.52 -22.70
C THR A 2 -2.07 0.04 -23.09
N ALA A 3 -3.11 -0.45 -23.77
CA ALA A 3 -3.24 -1.85 -24.21
C ALA A 3 -3.15 -2.91 -23.08
N SER A 4 -3.36 -2.51 -21.82
CA SER A 4 -3.26 -3.45 -20.67
C SER A 4 -4.34 -4.53 -20.71
N ARG A 5 -5.54 -4.25 -21.21
CA ARG A 5 -6.63 -5.24 -21.30
C ARG A 5 -6.34 -6.30 -22.36
N GLU A 6 -5.80 -5.88 -23.49
CA GLU A 6 -5.39 -6.75 -24.59
C GLU A 6 -4.22 -7.64 -24.16
N THR A 7 -3.29 -7.09 -23.39
CA THR A 7 -2.15 -7.84 -22.81
C THR A 7 -2.62 -8.82 -21.73
N ASP A 8 -3.58 -8.42 -20.91
CA ASP A 8 -4.20 -9.28 -19.89
C ASP A 8 -4.89 -10.49 -20.53
N LYS A 9 -5.65 -10.26 -21.60
CA LYS A 9 -6.24 -11.32 -22.41
C LYS A 9 -5.19 -12.26 -22.98
N LEU A 10 -4.10 -11.72 -23.55
CA LEU A 10 -2.99 -12.52 -24.07
C LEU A 10 -2.37 -13.42 -22.98
N ALA A 11 -2.18 -12.89 -21.76
CA ALA A 11 -1.65 -13.65 -20.64
C ALA A 11 -2.60 -14.78 -20.21
N LEU A 12 -3.91 -14.51 -20.15
CA LEU A 12 -4.93 -15.52 -19.84
C LEU A 12 -5.01 -16.61 -20.92
N ASP A 13 -4.91 -16.26 -22.19
CA ASP A 13 -4.89 -17.22 -23.30
C ASP A 13 -3.65 -18.13 -23.20
N LEU A 14 -2.49 -17.60 -22.82
CA LEU A 14 -1.28 -18.39 -22.56
C LEU A 14 -1.44 -19.34 -21.37
N ILE A 15 -2.07 -18.89 -20.27
CA ILE A 15 -2.36 -19.71 -19.09
C ILE A 15 -3.26 -20.89 -19.49
N LYS A 16 -4.32 -20.62 -20.25
CA LYS A 16 -5.25 -21.65 -20.75
C LYS A 16 -4.55 -22.64 -21.69
N LEU A 17 -3.63 -22.18 -22.54
CA LEU A 17 -2.88 -23.01 -23.48
C LEU A 17 -1.85 -23.91 -22.78
N ARG A 18 -1.28 -23.46 -21.66
CA ARG A 18 -0.17 -24.12 -20.95
C ARG A 18 -0.46 -24.30 -19.44
N PRO A 19 -1.51 -25.05 -19.07
CA PRO A 19 -1.94 -25.20 -17.67
C PRO A 19 -0.89 -25.86 -16.77
N GLU A 20 0.02 -26.66 -17.34
CA GLU A 20 1.09 -27.34 -16.62
C GLU A 20 2.14 -26.38 -16.04
N LEU A 21 2.23 -25.15 -16.56
CA LEU A 21 3.14 -24.12 -16.04
C LEU A 21 2.64 -23.45 -14.76
N LYS A 22 1.35 -23.65 -14.42
CA LYS A 22 0.71 -23.09 -13.21
C LYS A 22 0.95 -21.58 -13.04
N LEU A 23 0.90 -20.86 -14.16
CA LEU A 23 1.11 -19.43 -14.20
C LEU A 23 -0.08 -18.69 -13.56
N ILE A 24 0.23 -17.60 -12.88
CA ILE A 24 -0.75 -16.69 -12.28
C ILE A 24 -0.56 -15.33 -12.91
N ASN A 25 -1.64 -14.75 -13.42
CA ASN A 25 -1.65 -13.39 -13.95
C ASN A 25 -1.95 -12.41 -12.81
N VAL A 26 -1.19 -11.31 -12.74
CA VAL A 26 -1.38 -10.23 -11.78
C VAL A 26 -1.21 -8.89 -12.49
N VAL A 27 -2.21 -8.03 -12.37
CA VAL A 27 -2.14 -6.66 -12.88
C VAL A 27 -1.36 -5.79 -11.90
N VAL A 28 -0.35 -5.08 -12.42
CA VAL A 28 0.53 -4.22 -11.64
C VAL A 28 0.47 -2.80 -12.18
N SER A 29 0.45 -1.81 -11.29
CA SER A 29 0.51 -0.41 -11.71
C SER A 29 1.84 -0.11 -12.41
N GLU A 30 1.82 0.56 -13.55
CA GLU A 30 3.01 1.04 -14.27
C GLU A 30 3.46 2.45 -13.83
N ALA A 31 2.78 3.02 -12.83
CA ALA A 31 3.07 4.31 -12.21
C ALA A 31 4.59 4.57 -12.03
N GLY A 32 5.12 5.60 -12.67
CA GLY A 32 6.54 5.97 -12.61
C GLY A 32 7.53 5.01 -13.30
N ALA A 33 7.10 3.90 -13.92
CA ALA A 33 8.01 2.94 -14.57
C ALA A 33 8.78 3.57 -15.75
N SER A 34 8.13 4.47 -16.49
CA SER A 34 8.79 5.26 -17.54
C SER A 34 9.84 6.21 -16.96
N VAL A 35 9.54 6.88 -15.85
CA VAL A 35 10.48 7.76 -15.15
C VAL A 35 11.68 6.98 -14.62
N TYR A 36 11.46 5.79 -14.04
CA TYR A 36 12.53 4.88 -13.68
C TYR A 36 13.39 4.52 -14.90
N SER A 37 12.78 4.07 -15.99
CA SER A 37 13.50 3.55 -17.17
C SER A 37 14.48 4.56 -17.78
N ALA A 38 14.12 5.84 -17.77
CA ALA A 38 14.91 6.96 -18.27
C ALA A 38 15.85 7.57 -17.21
N SER A 39 15.82 7.08 -15.97
CA SER A 39 16.66 7.61 -14.89
C SER A 39 18.13 7.25 -15.05
N GLU A 40 19.00 8.09 -14.48
CA GLU A 40 20.42 7.77 -14.36
C GLU A 40 20.66 6.50 -13.53
N PHE A 41 19.86 6.30 -12.49
CA PHE A 41 19.92 5.10 -11.66
C PHE A 41 19.69 3.82 -12.48
N ALA A 42 18.59 3.77 -13.26
CA ALA A 42 18.30 2.62 -14.11
C ALA A 42 19.36 2.42 -15.20
N SER A 43 19.95 3.50 -15.71
CA SER A 43 21.05 3.42 -16.69
C SER A 43 22.32 2.79 -16.10
N ARG A 44 22.59 3.00 -14.80
CA ARG A 44 23.70 2.33 -14.10
C ARG A 44 23.36 0.89 -13.71
N GLU A 45 22.10 0.63 -13.34
CA GLU A 45 21.63 -0.70 -12.94
C GLU A 45 21.52 -1.67 -14.12
N LEU A 46 21.13 -1.16 -15.30
CA LEU A 46 20.85 -1.94 -16.51
C LEU A 46 21.50 -1.27 -17.75
N PRO A 47 22.85 -1.16 -17.81
CA PRO A 47 23.55 -0.36 -18.81
C PRO A 47 23.32 -0.86 -20.25
N ASP A 48 23.31 -2.18 -20.44
CA ASP A 48 23.20 -2.81 -21.76
C ASP A 48 21.74 -3.03 -22.22
N MET A 49 20.77 -2.51 -21.46
CA MET A 49 19.35 -2.67 -21.75
C MET A 49 18.76 -1.40 -22.34
N ASP A 50 17.97 -1.54 -23.40
CA ASP A 50 17.24 -0.43 -24.00
C ASP A 50 16.22 0.16 -23.01
N VAL A 51 16.01 1.48 -23.09
CA VAL A 51 15.11 2.22 -22.20
C VAL A 51 13.69 1.65 -22.20
N SER A 52 13.19 1.21 -23.37
CA SER A 52 11.83 0.63 -23.48
C SER A 52 11.66 -0.67 -22.69
N LEU A 53 12.74 -1.43 -22.50
CA LEU A 53 12.71 -2.73 -21.79
C LEU A 53 12.90 -2.57 -20.27
N ARG A 54 13.61 -1.53 -19.83
CA ARG A 54 13.83 -1.26 -18.40
C ARG A 54 12.52 -1.04 -17.64
N GLY A 55 11.52 -0.45 -18.30
CA GLY A 55 10.18 -0.30 -17.73
C GLY A 55 9.53 -1.65 -17.38
N ALA A 56 9.67 -2.67 -18.24
CA ALA A 56 9.16 -4.01 -18.00
C ALA A 56 9.86 -4.69 -16.81
N VAL A 57 11.19 -4.47 -16.66
CA VAL A 57 11.94 -4.94 -15.49
C VAL A 57 11.39 -4.33 -14.20
N SER A 58 11.08 -3.03 -14.21
CA SER A 58 10.48 -2.36 -13.04
C SER A 58 9.10 -2.91 -12.70
N ILE A 59 8.24 -3.17 -13.71
CA ILE A 59 6.92 -3.78 -13.50
C ILE A 59 7.05 -5.17 -12.85
N ALA A 60 7.96 -6.01 -13.36
CA ALA A 60 8.19 -7.35 -12.81
C ALA A 60 8.71 -7.31 -11.37
N ARG A 61 9.67 -6.44 -11.06
CA ARG A 61 10.23 -6.28 -9.70
C ARG A 61 9.23 -5.72 -8.71
N ARG A 62 8.35 -4.82 -9.16
CA ARG A 62 7.28 -4.26 -8.34
C ARG A 62 6.28 -5.33 -7.89
N LEU A 63 6.03 -6.35 -8.70
CA LEU A 63 5.23 -7.50 -8.27
C LEU A 63 5.90 -8.28 -7.13
N GLN A 64 7.23 -8.42 -7.18
CA GLN A 64 8.00 -9.15 -6.17
C GLN A 64 8.06 -8.39 -4.85
N ASP A 65 8.42 -7.11 -4.89
CA ASP A 65 8.38 -6.21 -3.74
C ASP A 65 8.09 -4.77 -4.20
N PRO A 66 6.84 -4.28 -4.02
CA PRO A 66 6.47 -2.93 -4.42
C PRO A 66 7.30 -1.85 -3.73
N LEU A 67 7.62 -2.03 -2.44
CA LEU A 67 8.33 -1.04 -1.65
C LEU A 67 9.77 -0.90 -2.15
N ALA A 68 10.46 -2.02 -2.33
CA ALA A 68 11.87 -2.03 -2.76
C ALA A 68 12.08 -1.47 -4.18
N GLU A 69 11.05 -1.56 -5.04
CA GLU A 69 11.11 -1.03 -6.41
C GLU A 69 10.65 0.43 -6.49
N LEU A 70 9.55 0.81 -5.82
CA LEU A 70 9.01 2.18 -5.90
C LEU A 70 9.93 3.23 -5.27
N VAL A 71 10.73 2.88 -4.25
CA VAL A 71 11.72 3.79 -3.63
C VAL A 71 12.83 4.24 -4.59
N LYS A 72 13.02 3.55 -5.71
CA LYS A 72 14.00 3.91 -6.75
C LYS A 72 13.52 5.09 -7.61
N ILE A 73 12.26 5.49 -7.48
CA ILE A 73 11.62 6.55 -8.25
C ILE A 73 11.48 7.78 -7.35
N ASP A 74 11.62 8.97 -7.93
CA ASP A 74 11.23 10.21 -7.23
C ASP A 74 9.75 10.10 -6.81
N PRO A 75 9.40 10.20 -5.51
CA PRO A 75 8.04 9.98 -5.04
C PRO A 75 6.98 10.82 -5.76
N LYS A 76 7.31 12.07 -6.14
CA LYS A 76 6.41 12.95 -6.89
C LYS A 76 6.09 12.45 -8.31
N SER A 77 6.97 11.60 -8.84
CA SER A 77 6.90 11.06 -10.21
C SER A 77 6.20 9.70 -10.28
N ILE A 78 5.80 9.12 -9.14
CA ILE A 78 5.03 7.87 -9.13
C ILE A 78 3.65 8.12 -9.76
N GLY A 79 3.07 9.31 -9.65
CA GLY A 79 1.74 9.58 -10.21
C GLY A 79 0.63 9.24 -9.23
N VAL A 80 0.53 10.02 -8.15
CA VAL A 80 -0.36 9.74 -7.00
C VAL A 80 -1.75 10.36 -7.14
N GLY A 81 -1.99 11.17 -8.18
CA GLY A 81 -3.30 11.78 -8.42
C GLY A 81 -3.38 12.56 -9.72
N GLN A 82 -4.61 12.79 -10.19
CA GLN A 82 -4.90 13.40 -11.50
C GLN A 82 -4.33 14.81 -11.67
N TYR A 83 -4.42 15.64 -10.62
CA TYR A 83 -4.00 17.05 -10.64
C TYR A 83 -2.74 17.29 -9.81
N GLN A 84 -1.87 16.27 -9.67
CA GLN A 84 -0.66 16.38 -8.84
C GLN A 84 0.32 17.47 -9.32
N HIS A 85 0.21 17.90 -10.59
CA HIS A 85 1.04 18.96 -11.17
C HIS A 85 0.51 20.37 -10.84
N ASP A 86 -0.76 20.47 -10.43
CA ASP A 86 -1.44 21.74 -10.15
C ASP A 86 -1.33 22.16 -8.67
N VAL A 87 -0.70 21.32 -7.84
CA VAL A 87 -0.46 21.62 -6.41
C VAL A 87 0.95 22.15 -6.18
N GLY A 88 1.18 22.72 -4.99
CA GLY A 88 2.49 23.22 -4.58
C GLY A 88 3.54 22.09 -4.53
N GLN A 89 4.45 22.06 -5.50
CA GLN A 89 5.39 20.95 -5.70
C GLN A 89 6.33 20.71 -4.51
N THR A 90 6.75 21.76 -3.81
CA THR A 90 7.59 21.64 -2.61
C THR A 90 6.86 20.96 -1.46
N GLN A 91 5.57 21.29 -1.26
CA GLN A 91 4.76 20.69 -0.21
C GLN A 91 4.43 19.23 -0.55
N LEU A 92 4.12 18.96 -1.83
CA LEU A 92 3.89 17.61 -2.32
C LEU A 92 5.12 16.72 -2.10
N ALA A 93 6.31 17.17 -2.53
CA ALA A 93 7.55 16.43 -2.38
C ALA A 93 7.82 16.09 -0.90
N ARG A 94 7.75 17.09 -0.01
CA ARG A 94 7.94 16.87 1.43
C ARG A 94 6.94 15.88 2.02
N SER A 95 5.66 15.96 1.62
CA SER A 95 4.64 15.04 2.10
C SER A 95 4.87 13.62 1.61
N LEU A 96 5.24 13.43 0.35
CA LEU A 96 5.49 12.11 -0.22
C LEU A 96 6.78 11.49 0.32
N ASP A 97 7.83 12.30 0.52
CA ASP A 97 9.06 11.84 1.16
C ASP A 97 8.80 11.32 2.58
N ALA A 98 7.97 12.03 3.37
CA ALA A 98 7.58 11.58 4.71
C ALA A 98 6.82 10.24 4.67
N VAL A 99 5.86 10.07 3.74
CA VAL A 99 5.13 8.80 3.58
C VAL A 99 6.08 7.66 3.20
N VAL A 100 7.05 7.92 2.31
CA VAL A 100 8.04 6.91 1.92
C VAL A 100 8.94 6.53 3.10
N GLU A 101 9.40 7.51 3.88
CA GLU A 101 10.18 7.27 5.10
C GLU A 101 9.38 6.43 6.10
N ASP A 102 8.13 6.81 6.40
CA ASP A 102 7.26 6.06 7.31
C ASP A 102 7.06 4.61 6.83
N CYS A 103 6.80 4.39 5.54
CA CYS A 103 6.60 3.05 4.98
C CYS A 103 7.87 2.19 5.06
N VAL A 104 9.03 2.75 4.72
CA VAL A 104 10.31 2.02 4.74
C VAL A 104 10.68 1.64 6.17
N ASN A 105 10.56 2.57 7.12
CA ASN A 105 10.92 2.31 8.51
C ASN A 105 9.91 1.38 9.20
N ALA A 106 8.62 1.44 8.85
CA ALA A 106 7.63 0.50 9.37
C ALA A 106 7.90 -0.96 8.93
N VAL A 107 8.33 -1.18 7.68
CA VAL A 107 8.67 -2.52 7.18
C VAL A 107 10.05 -2.97 7.67
N GLY A 108 10.99 -2.04 7.79
CA GLY A 108 12.40 -2.32 8.09
C GLY A 108 13.12 -2.93 6.89
N VAL A 109 14.45 -2.85 6.89
CA VAL A 109 15.27 -3.12 5.71
C VAL A 109 16.37 -4.13 6.03
N ASP A 110 16.49 -5.22 5.27
CA ASP A 110 17.65 -6.11 5.39
C ASP A 110 18.89 -5.45 4.79
N VAL A 111 19.84 -5.09 5.65
CA VAL A 111 21.04 -4.32 5.27
C VAL A 111 21.96 -5.08 4.33
N ASN A 112 21.86 -6.41 4.27
CA ASN A 112 22.71 -7.23 3.41
C ASN A 112 22.17 -7.42 1.99
N THR A 113 20.93 -7.03 1.72
CA THR A 113 20.26 -7.22 0.42
C THR A 113 19.69 -5.92 -0.16
N ALA A 114 19.37 -4.94 0.69
CA ALA A 114 18.73 -3.70 0.29
C ALA A 114 19.57 -2.84 -0.65
N SER A 115 18.93 -2.21 -1.63
CA SER A 115 19.58 -1.26 -2.55
C SER A 115 19.95 0.06 -1.84
N ALA A 116 20.88 0.82 -2.42
CA ALA A 116 21.24 2.14 -1.90
C ALA A 116 20.02 3.10 -1.84
N PRO A 117 19.11 3.16 -2.84
CA PRO A 117 17.90 3.98 -2.74
C PRO A 117 16.98 3.58 -1.58
N LEU A 118 16.85 2.28 -1.28
CA LEU A 118 16.04 1.82 -0.14
C LEU A 118 16.69 2.21 1.20
N LEU A 119 18.00 1.98 1.33
CA LEU A 119 18.75 2.38 2.53
C LEU A 119 18.71 3.89 2.78
N ALA A 120 18.71 4.70 1.72
CA ALA A 120 18.66 6.16 1.84
C ALA A 120 17.33 6.68 2.44
N ARG A 121 16.29 5.84 2.53
CA ARG A 121 15.00 6.15 3.16
C ARG A 121 14.88 5.68 4.60
N VAL A 122 15.90 5.01 5.13
CA VAL A 122 15.95 4.59 6.54
C VAL A 122 16.28 5.80 7.42
N SER A 123 15.60 5.90 8.56
CA SER A 123 15.81 6.97 9.54
C SER A 123 17.29 7.09 9.92
N GLY A 124 17.81 8.32 9.93
CA GLY A 124 19.21 8.61 10.24
C GLY A 124 20.21 8.33 9.11
N LEU A 125 19.78 7.78 7.97
CA LEU A 125 20.63 7.57 6.80
C LEU A 125 20.37 8.64 5.73
N ASN A 126 21.33 8.76 4.81
CA ASN A 126 21.21 9.59 3.61
C ASN A 126 21.87 8.85 2.44
N SER A 127 21.76 9.39 1.22
CA SER A 127 22.29 8.75 0.02
C SER A 127 23.80 8.44 0.09
N THR A 128 24.59 9.26 0.79
CA THR A 128 26.03 9.03 0.95
C THR A 128 26.29 7.82 1.85
N VAL A 129 25.67 7.79 3.02
CA VAL A 129 25.84 6.68 3.98
C VAL A 129 25.26 5.39 3.42
N ALA A 130 24.11 5.45 2.75
CA ALA A 130 23.51 4.32 2.06
C ALA A 130 24.46 3.71 1.02
N GLN A 131 25.10 4.52 0.18
CA GLN A 131 26.09 4.03 -0.76
C GLN A 131 27.33 3.44 -0.06
N ASN A 132 27.78 4.05 1.04
CA ASN A 132 28.90 3.53 1.83
C ASN A 132 28.59 2.16 2.43
N ILE A 133 27.36 1.91 2.89
CA ILE A 133 26.91 0.59 3.37
C ILE A 133 27.01 -0.44 2.25
N VAL A 134 26.51 -0.12 1.05
CA VAL A 134 26.60 -1.01 -0.12
C VAL A 134 28.06 -1.29 -0.49
N ASN A 135 28.87 -0.24 -0.63
CA ASN A 135 30.29 -0.40 -0.97
C ASN A 135 31.04 -1.22 0.09
N PHE A 136 30.72 -1.03 1.37
CA PHE A 136 31.33 -1.78 2.46
C PHE A 136 31.01 -3.26 2.34
N ARG A 137 29.73 -3.64 2.14
CA ARG A 137 29.38 -5.06 2.01
C ARG A 137 29.89 -5.71 0.73
N ASP A 138 30.03 -4.93 -0.36
CA ASP A 138 30.59 -5.44 -1.61
C ASP A 138 32.10 -5.72 -1.48
N GLN A 139 32.80 -4.99 -0.61
CA GLN A 139 34.24 -5.14 -0.38
C GLN A 139 34.59 -6.11 0.77
N GLN A 140 33.87 -6.01 1.89
CA GLN A 140 34.15 -6.75 3.13
C GLN A 140 33.26 -7.99 3.30
N GLY A 141 32.25 -8.15 2.46
CA GLY A 141 31.23 -9.18 2.60
C GLY A 141 30.07 -8.76 3.49
N ARG A 142 29.20 -9.73 3.80
CA ARG A 142 27.95 -9.49 4.53
C ARG A 142 28.23 -9.03 5.97
N PHE A 143 27.37 -8.15 6.49
CA PHE A 143 27.38 -7.75 7.89
C PHE A 143 26.87 -8.91 8.77
N PRO A 144 27.67 -9.39 9.75
CA PRO A 144 27.24 -10.47 10.64
C PRO A 144 26.40 -9.98 11.83
N THR A 145 26.58 -8.72 12.25
CA THR A 145 25.83 -8.09 13.34
C THR A 145 25.61 -6.60 13.10
N ARG A 146 24.63 -5.98 13.78
CA ARG A 146 24.37 -4.53 13.67
C ARG A 146 25.58 -3.72 14.11
N GLN A 147 26.33 -4.20 15.10
CA GLN A 147 27.51 -3.50 15.61
C GLN A 147 28.57 -3.27 14.53
N ALA A 148 28.69 -4.17 13.55
CA ALA A 148 29.62 -4.04 12.43
C ALA A 148 29.30 -2.83 11.53
N LEU A 149 28.07 -2.30 11.57
CA LEU A 149 27.71 -1.10 10.81
C LEU A 149 28.50 0.14 11.25
N LEU A 150 28.99 0.18 12.50
CA LEU A 150 29.81 1.30 12.98
C LEU A 150 31.18 1.39 12.28
N GLU A 151 31.59 0.36 11.55
CA GLU A 151 32.80 0.37 10.72
C GLU A 151 32.56 1.04 9.37
N VAL A 152 31.30 1.30 9.00
CA VAL A 152 30.95 1.94 7.73
C VAL A 152 31.39 3.41 7.75
N PRO A 153 32.13 3.87 6.72
CA PRO A 153 32.55 5.25 6.63
C PRO A 153 31.39 6.24 6.73
N ARG A 154 31.54 7.26 7.58
CA ARG A 154 30.56 8.32 7.84
C ARG A 154 29.27 7.87 8.54
N LEU A 155 29.15 6.61 8.97
CA LEU A 155 28.08 6.20 9.88
C LEU A 155 28.52 6.43 11.34
N GLY A 156 28.23 7.63 11.86
CA GLY A 156 28.53 7.97 13.25
C GLY A 156 27.58 7.32 14.26
N LYS A 157 27.95 7.33 15.55
CA LYS A 157 27.15 6.74 16.64
C LYS A 157 25.69 7.23 16.68
N LYS A 158 25.46 8.53 16.44
CA LYS A 158 24.10 9.10 16.43
C LYS A 158 23.28 8.60 15.24
N ALA A 159 23.88 8.54 14.06
CA ALA A 159 23.21 8.00 12.87
C ALA A 159 22.90 6.51 13.05
N PHE A 160 23.83 5.75 13.63
CA PHE A 160 23.61 4.35 14.00
C PHE A 160 22.46 4.19 14.99
N GLU A 161 22.40 5.00 16.06
CA GLU A 161 21.29 4.98 17.02
C GLU A 161 19.93 5.28 16.37
N GLN A 162 19.87 6.15 15.37
CA GLN A 162 18.62 6.41 14.66
C GLN A 162 18.24 5.28 13.68
N ALA A 163 19.22 4.64 13.07
CA ALA A 163 18.98 3.66 11.99
C ALA A 163 18.88 2.20 12.48
N ALA A 164 19.54 1.85 13.59
CA ALA A 164 19.82 0.45 13.92
C ALA A 164 18.56 -0.38 14.15
N GLY A 165 17.48 0.21 14.67
CA GLY A 165 16.21 -0.49 14.89
C GLY A 165 15.49 -0.88 13.60
N PHE A 166 15.78 -0.15 12.51
CA PHE A 166 15.14 -0.34 11.20
C PHE A 166 16.00 -1.19 10.25
N LEU A 167 17.30 -1.33 10.53
CA LEU A 167 18.22 -2.18 9.77
C LEU A 167 18.23 -3.59 10.35
N ARG A 168 17.85 -4.58 9.56
CA ARG A 168 17.81 -6.00 9.95
C ARG A 168 18.99 -6.76 9.34
N ILE A 169 19.43 -7.79 10.04
CA ILE A 169 20.44 -8.76 9.55
C ILE A 169 19.83 -10.15 9.65
N MET A 170 19.43 -10.69 8.51
CA MET A 170 18.87 -12.03 8.42
C MET A 170 20.00 -13.07 8.44
N GLY A 171 19.92 -14.03 9.37
CA GLY A 171 20.91 -15.10 9.51
C GLY A 171 22.28 -14.64 10.04
N GLY A 172 22.32 -13.54 10.81
CA GLY A 172 23.53 -13.07 11.48
C GLY A 172 23.85 -13.82 12.78
N ASP A 173 24.94 -13.42 13.44
CA ASP A 173 25.44 -14.07 14.66
C ASP A 173 24.53 -13.81 15.87
N ASN A 174 23.90 -12.63 15.91
CA ASN A 174 22.97 -12.24 16.96
C ASN A 174 21.52 -12.34 16.48
N PRO A 175 20.70 -13.25 17.04
CA PRO A 175 19.30 -13.42 16.63
C PRO A 175 18.42 -12.17 16.80
N LEU A 176 18.78 -11.25 17.70
CA LEU A 176 18.04 -9.99 17.89
C LEU A 176 18.18 -9.03 16.70
N ASP A 177 19.24 -9.17 15.89
CA ASP A 177 19.47 -8.28 14.75
C ASP A 177 18.48 -8.55 13.60
N ALA A 178 17.73 -9.65 13.63
CA ALA A 178 16.63 -9.93 12.71
C ALA A 178 15.30 -9.27 13.14
N SER A 179 15.26 -8.68 14.34
CA SER A 179 14.06 -8.10 14.96
C SER A 179 14.07 -6.58 14.94
N THR A 180 12.97 -5.94 15.34
CA THR A 180 12.89 -4.48 15.56
C THR A 180 13.44 -4.05 16.93
N VAL A 181 13.87 -4.98 17.78
CA VAL A 181 14.48 -4.65 19.09
C VAL A 181 15.73 -3.82 18.86
N HIS A 182 15.75 -2.60 19.39
CA HIS A 182 16.87 -1.70 19.23
C HIS A 182 18.10 -2.17 20.04
N PRO A 183 19.35 -2.03 19.53
CA PRO A 183 20.56 -2.44 20.26
C PRO A 183 20.72 -1.84 21.66
N GLU A 184 20.16 -0.66 21.91
CA GLU A 184 20.16 -0.06 23.26
C GLU A 184 19.45 -0.94 24.30
N SER A 185 18.48 -1.75 23.87
CA SER A 185 17.68 -2.63 24.72
C SER A 185 18.24 -4.05 24.80
N TYR A 186 19.37 -4.37 24.15
CA TYR A 186 19.98 -5.70 24.25
C TYR A 186 20.37 -6.09 25.68
N PRO A 187 20.89 -5.19 26.54
CA PRO A 187 21.11 -5.49 27.95
C PRO A 187 19.82 -5.88 28.69
N LEU A 188 18.70 -5.23 28.37
CA LEU A 188 17.38 -5.55 28.94
C LEU A 188 16.94 -6.97 28.55
N VAL A 189 17.06 -7.33 27.26
CA VAL A 189 16.75 -8.68 26.80
C VAL A 189 17.63 -9.72 27.50
N LYS A 190 18.94 -9.46 27.62
CA LYS A 190 19.86 -10.35 28.36
C LYS A 190 19.44 -10.56 29.81
N ARG A 191 18.95 -9.52 30.50
CA ARG A 191 18.41 -9.65 31.86
C ARG A 191 17.16 -10.53 31.89
N ILE A 192 16.22 -10.32 30.98
CA ILE A 192 14.99 -11.14 30.87
C ILE A 192 15.38 -12.62 30.67
N LEU A 193 16.32 -12.91 29.77
CA LEU A 193 16.81 -14.27 29.48
C LEU A 193 17.48 -14.92 30.71
N ALA A 194 18.26 -14.15 31.47
CA ALA A 194 18.90 -14.64 32.69
C ALA A 194 17.87 -15.01 33.78
N ASP A 195 16.83 -14.19 33.94
CA ASP A 195 15.78 -14.42 34.95
C ASP A 195 14.97 -15.69 34.65
N ILE A 196 14.67 -15.95 33.39
CA ILE A 196 13.93 -17.15 32.95
C ILE A 196 14.83 -18.36 32.70
N LYS A 197 16.16 -18.18 32.78
CA LYS A 197 17.19 -19.20 32.53
C LYS A 197 17.03 -19.90 31.17
N GLN A 198 16.78 -19.12 30.12
CA GLN A 198 16.66 -19.60 28.74
C GLN A 198 17.64 -18.88 27.82
N ASP A 199 18.03 -19.55 26.73
CA ASP A 199 18.76 -18.90 25.64
C ASP A 199 17.79 -18.18 24.70
N ILE A 200 18.27 -17.14 24.00
CA ILE A 200 17.47 -16.36 23.06
C ILE A 200 16.80 -17.23 21.99
N LYS A 201 17.49 -18.29 21.52
CA LYS A 201 16.96 -19.21 20.51
C LYS A 201 15.78 -20.05 21.02
N GLY A 202 15.70 -20.30 22.33
CA GLY A 202 14.58 -21.02 22.95
C GLY A 202 13.37 -20.14 23.26
N VAL A 203 13.54 -18.82 23.24
CA VAL A 203 12.50 -17.83 23.57
C VAL A 203 11.82 -17.28 22.33
N ILE A 204 12.57 -17.06 21.25
CA ILE A 204 12.03 -16.57 19.98
C ILE A 204 10.93 -17.52 19.48
N GLY A 205 9.74 -16.97 19.21
CA GLY A 205 8.58 -17.75 18.77
C GLY A 205 7.80 -18.46 19.87
N ASN A 206 8.29 -18.48 21.12
CA ASN A 206 7.62 -19.14 22.24
C ASN A 206 6.55 -18.24 22.86
N SER A 207 5.40 -18.15 22.17
CA SER A 207 4.26 -17.31 22.56
C SER A 207 3.77 -17.57 23.99
N ALA A 208 3.73 -18.84 24.41
CA ALA A 208 3.25 -19.21 25.75
C ALA A 208 4.17 -18.70 26.85
N LEU A 209 5.49 -18.88 26.68
CA LEU A 209 6.48 -18.37 27.63
C LEU A 209 6.45 -16.84 27.70
N LEU A 210 6.48 -16.17 26.55
CA LEU A 210 6.52 -14.70 26.48
C LEU A 210 5.29 -14.05 27.10
N LYS A 211 4.10 -14.64 26.91
CA LYS A 211 2.83 -14.17 27.52
C LYS A 211 2.75 -14.43 29.03
N SER A 212 3.52 -15.38 29.55
CA SER A 212 3.59 -15.65 30.99
C SER A 212 4.45 -14.64 31.76
N LEU A 213 5.30 -13.88 31.06
CA LEU A 213 6.17 -12.87 31.68
C LEU A 213 5.35 -11.65 32.09
N ASN A 214 5.68 -11.10 33.26
CA ASN A 214 5.12 -9.83 33.72
C ASN A 214 6.00 -8.67 33.25
N PRO A 215 5.58 -7.84 32.28
CA PRO A 215 6.41 -6.75 31.76
C PRO A 215 6.77 -5.71 32.84
N ALA A 216 5.89 -5.52 33.83
CA ALA A 216 6.11 -4.55 34.91
C ALA A 216 7.32 -4.88 35.79
N ALA A 217 7.72 -6.15 35.88
CA ALA A 217 8.89 -6.58 36.64
C ALA A 217 10.22 -6.07 36.03
N TYR A 218 10.18 -5.66 34.76
CA TYR A 218 11.37 -5.26 34.01
C TYR A 218 11.48 -3.75 33.81
N VAL A 219 10.56 -2.95 34.35
CA VAL A 219 10.59 -1.48 34.23
C VAL A 219 11.83 -0.91 34.92
N SER A 220 12.46 0.07 34.29
CA SER A 220 13.57 0.84 34.85
C SER A 220 13.43 2.32 34.52
N GLU A 221 14.34 3.16 35.02
CA GLU A 221 14.39 4.58 34.64
C GLU A 221 14.62 4.79 33.14
N GLN A 222 15.31 3.84 32.49
CA GLN A 222 15.62 3.90 31.05
C GLN A 222 14.54 3.27 30.17
N PHE A 223 13.89 2.20 30.63
CA PHE A 223 12.93 1.44 29.84
C PHE A 223 11.56 1.37 30.51
N GLY A 224 10.59 2.03 29.90
CA GLY A 224 9.20 2.02 30.34
C GLY A 224 8.43 0.77 29.91
N LEU A 225 7.22 0.63 30.44
CA LEU A 225 6.30 -0.47 30.14
C LEU A 225 5.99 -0.66 28.64
N PRO A 226 5.78 0.40 27.83
CA PRO A 226 5.54 0.24 26.39
C PRO A 226 6.71 -0.44 25.68
N THR A 227 7.94 0.03 25.93
CA THR A 227 9.16 -0.53 25.33
C THR A 227 9.33 -2.01 25.65
N ILE A 228 9.12 -2.40 26.92
CA ILE A 228 9.23 -3.80 27.34
C ILE A 228 8.14 -4.64 26.67
N SER A 229 6.91 -4.13 26.63
CA SER A 229 5.78 -4.83 26.00
C SER A 229 6.03 -5.06 24.52
N ASP A 230 6.60 -4.08 23.83
CA ASP A 230 6.91 -4.19 22.41
C ASP A 230 8.09 -5.13 22.15
N ILE A 231 9.13 -5.13 23.01
CA ILE A 231 10.20 -6.13 22.96
C ILE A 231 9.63 -7.55 23.10
N LEU A 232 8.72 -7.80 24.03
CA LEU A 232 8.14 -9.13 24.23
C LEU A 232 7.29 -9.58 23.03
N LYS A 233 6.50 -8.68 22.42
CA LYS A 233 5.78 -8.95 21.18
C LYS A 233 6.73 -9.23 20.02
N GLU A 234 7.82 -8.49 19.96
CA GLU A 234 8.83 -8.63 18.92
C GLU A 234 9.57 -9.97 19.04
N LEU A 235 9.87 -10.43 20.26
CA LEU A 235 10.43 -11.77 20.50
C LEU A 235 9.44 -12.89 20.12
N GLU A 236 8.12 -12.64 20.16
CA GLU A 236 7.10 -13.61 19.74
C GLU A 236 7.15 -13.81 18.22
N LYS A 237 7.31 -12.72 17.45
CA LYS A 237 7.39 -12.76 15.97
C LYS A 237 8.42 -11.73 15.46
N PRO A 238 9.72 -12.07 15.45
CA PRO A 238 10.77 -11.13 15.06
C PRO A 238 10.63 -10.64 13.62
N GLY A 239 10.79 -9.34 13.43
CA GLY A 239 10.80 -8.67 12.13
C GLY A 239 9.49 -8.83 11.38
N ARG A 240 8.36 -8.94 12.11
CA ARG A 240 7.04 -9.13 11.50
C ARG A 240 6.77 -8.03 10.48
N ASP A 241 6.56 -8.45 9.24
CA ASP A 241 6.19 -7.54 8.17
C ASP A 241 4.79 -6.93 8.45
N PRO A 242 4.65 -5.59 8.47
CA PRO A 242 3.35 -4.95 8.65
C PRO A 242 2.48 -4.98 7.39
N ARG A 243 3.04 -5.37 6.23
CA ARG A 243 2.29 -5.47 4.96
C ARG A 243 1.29 -6.64 5.02
N PRO A 244 0.14 -6.52 4.35
CA PRO A 244 -0.81 -7.62 4.24
C PRO A 244 -0.20 -8.79 3.48
N GLU A 245 -0.71 -10.00 3.74
CA GLU A 245 -0.36 -11.16 2.94
C GLU A 245 -0.79 -10.95 1.49
N PHE A 246 0.05 -11.39 0.56
CA PHE A 246 -0.23 -11.29 -0.86
C PHE A 246 -1.37 -12.25 -1.23
N THR A 247 -2.43 -11.68 -1.81
CA THR A 247 -3.59 -12.44 -2.32
C THR A 247 -3.94 -11.95 -3.71
N THR A 248 -4.36 -12.87 -4.58
CA THR A 248 -4.82 -12.54 -5.93
C THR A 248 -6.34 -12.57 -5.98
N ALA A 249 -6.95 -11.63 -6.69
CA ALA A 249 -8.38 -11.65 -6.93
C ALA A 249 -8.70 -12.83 -7.85
N HIS A 250 -9.63 -13.69 -7.45
CA HIS A 250 -10.09 -14.78 -8.30
C HIS A 250 -11.32 -14.30 -9.04
N PHE A 251 -11.13 -13.77 -10.25
CA PHE A 251 -12.25 -13.46 -11.13
C PHE A 251 -12.98 -14.75 -11.51
N ARG A 252 -14.31 -14.69 -11.52
CA ARG A 252 -15.13 -15.85 -11.82
C ARG A 252 -14.98 -16.23 -13.29
N GLU A 253 -14.56 -17.46 -13.57
CA GLU A 253 -14.42 -17.97 -14.95
C GLU A 253 -15.73 -17.82 -15.74
N GLY A 254 -15.63 -17.33 -16.98
CA GLY A 254 -16.76 -17.15 -17.89
C GLY A 254 -17.53 -15.83 -17.77
N VAL A 255 -17.04 -14.87 -16.99
CA VAL A 255 -17.61 -13.51 -16.88
C VAL A 255 -16.60 -12.51 -17.43
N GLU A 256 -16.65 -12.22 -18.73
CA GLU A 256 -15.69 -11.33 -19.41
C GLU A 256 -16.38 -10.07 -19.97
N GLN A 257 -17.70 -10.10 -20.16
CA GLN A 257 -18.47 -9.01 -20.73
C GLN A 257 -19.64 -8.61 -19.84
N ILE A 258 -20.14 -7.37 -19.99
CA ILE A 258 -21.31 -6.86 -19.26
C ILE A 258 -22.54 -7.77 -19.49
N SER A 259 -22.63 -8.42 -20.66
CA SER A 259 -23.69 -9.37 -21.00
C SER A 259 -23.71 -10.62 -20.12
N ASP A 260 -22.58 -10.98 -19.53
CA ASP A 260 -22.43 -12.21 -18.75
C ASP A 260 -22.86 -12.00 -17.30
N LEU A 261 -23.01 -10.73 -16.89
CA LEU A 261 -23.45 -10.36 -15.55
C LEU A 261 -24.94 -10.63 -15.37
N LYS A 262 -25.27 -11.15 -14.18
CA LYS A 262 -26.65 -11.28 -13.71
C LYS A 262 -26.79 -10.54 -12.37
N PRO A 263 -27.95 -9.92 -12.11
CA PRO A 263 -28.25 -9.39 -10.77
C PRO A 263 -28.10 -10.49 -9.71
N ASP A 264 -27.69 -10.08 -8.51
CA ASP A 264 -27.35 -10.94 -7.36
C ASP A 264 -26.08 -11.82 -7.50
N MET A 265 -25.34 -11.72 -8.62
CA MET A 265 -24.04 -12.38 -8.71
C MET A 265 -23.05 -11.78 -7.72
N ILE A 266 -22.40 -12.65 -6.95
CA ILE A 266 -21.26 -12.29 -6.09
C ILE A 266 -19.99 -12.56 -6.88
N LEU A 267 -19.15 -11.52 -6.98
CA LEU A 267 -17.89 -11.52 -7.70
C LEU A 267 -16.79 -10.94 -6.80
N GLU A 268 -15.56 -11.38 -7.00
CA GLU A 268 -14.39 -10.68 -6.49
C GLU A 268 -13.99 -9.61 -7.49
N GLY A 269 -13.66 -8.43 -6.99
CA GLY A 269 -13.19 -7.32 -7.79
C GLY A 269 -12.12 -6.53 -7.07
N VAL A 270 -11.41 -5.70 -7.84
CA VAL A 270 -10.33 -4.85 -7.33
C VAL A 270 -10.81 -3.40 -7.35
N VAL A 271 -10.68 -2.69 -6.23
CA VAL A 271 -11.01 -1.26 -6.15
C VAL A 271 -10.04 -0.49 -7.06
N THR A 272 -10.53 0.14 -8.11
CA THR A 272 -9.70 0.93 -9.04
C THR A 272 -9.47 2.35 -8.51
N ASN A 273 -10.50 2.96 -7.92
CA ASN A 273 -10.47 4.32 -7.41
C ASN A 273 -11.47 4.52 -6.27
N VAL A 274 -11.15 5.41 -5.34
CA VAL A 274 -12.03 5.79 -4.24
C VAL A 274 -12.38 7.27 -4.39
N ALA A 275 -13.68 7.58 -4.44
CA ALA A 275 -14.22 8.93 -4.53
C ALA A 275 -14.97 9.28 -3.24
N ALA A 276 -15.27 10.57 -3.03
CA ALA A 276 -16.01 11.01 -1.83
C ALA A 276 -17.41 10.38 -1.71
N PHE A 277 -18.00 9.92 -2.82
CA PHE A 277 -19.36 9.35 -2.87
C PHE A 277 -19.39 7.82 -2.99
N GLY A 278 -18.24 7.14 -3.04
CA GLY A 278 -18.19 5.70 -3.24
C GLY A 278 -16.85 5.19 -3.75
N ALA A 279 -16.81 3.94 -4.19
CA ALA A 279 -15.63 3.31 -4.76
C ALA A 279 -15.95 2.66 -6.10
N PHE A 280 -15.01 2.76 -7.03
CA PHE A 280 -15.07 2.09 -8.32
C PHE A 280 -14.34 0.75 -8.19
N VAL A 281 -14.99 -0.31 -8.66
CA VAL A 281 -14.50 -1.69 -8.54
C VAL A 281 -14.50 -2.33 -9.92
N ASP A 282 -13.33 -2.83 -10.34
CA ASP A 282 -13.20 -3.67 -11.52
C ASP A 282 -13.52 -5.12 -11.16
N ILE A 283 -14.51 -5.68 -11.83
CA ILE A 283 -14.97 -7.07 -11.68
C ILE A 283 -14.62 -7.94 -12.89
N GLY A 284 -13.76 -7.45 -13.79
CA GLY A 284 -13.25 -8.20 -14.95
C GLY A 284 -14.07 -8.07 -16.22
N VAL A 285 -15.05 -7.15 -16.29
CA VAL A 285 -15.93 -6.95 -17.48
C VAL A 285 -15.61 -5.71 -18.31
N HIS A 286 -14.39 -5.18 -18.16
CA HIS A 286 -13.88 -3.98 -18.85
C HIS A 286 -14.63 -2.67 -18.54
N GLN A 287 -15.51 -2.68 -17.55
CA GLN A 287 -16.28 -1.54 -17.08
C GLN A 287 -16.35 -1.58 -15.56
N ASP A 288 -15.86 -0.53 -14.92
CA ASP A 288 -15.91 -0.40 -13.46
C ASP A 288 -17.36 -0.28 -12.99
N GLY A 289 -17.68 -1.04 -11.95
CA GLY A 289 -18.91 -0.89 -11.21
C GLY A 289 -18.75 0.10 -10.06
N LEU A 290 -19.80 0.85 -9.76
CA LEU A 290 -19.81 1.80 -8.66
C LEU A 290 -20.43 1.17 -7.41
N VAL A 291 -19.68 1.16 -6.32
CA VAL A 291 -20.20 0.93 -4.97
C VAL A 291 -20.44 2.28 -4.33
N HIS A 292 -21.69 2.64 -4.07
CA HIS A 292 -22.03 3.88 -3.39
C HIS A 292 -21.55 3.88 -1.92
N ILE A 293 -21.28 5.05 -1.33
CA ILE A 293 -20.77 5.17 0.05
C ILE A 293 -21.62 4.40 1.08
N SER A 294 -22.94 4.41 0.92
CA SER A 294 -23.87 3.69 1.79
C SER A 294 -23.86 2.18 1.61
N ALA A 295 -23.24 1.68 0.55
CA ALA A 295 -23.16 0.26 0.18
C ALA A 295 -21.76 -0.33 0.43
N LEU A 296 -20.83 0.44 1.00
CA LEU A 296 -19.46 0.00 1.30
C LEU A 296 -19.37 -0.89 2.56
N ALA A 297 -20.23 -0.66 3.55
CA ALA A 297 -20.25 -1.40 4.80
C ALA A 297 -21.67 -1.45 5.39
N ASP A 298 -21.90 -2.37 6.33
CA ASP A 298 -23.17 -2.45 7.07
C ASP A 298 -23.32 -1.36 8.14
N THR A 299 -22.25 -0.63 8.42
CA THR A 299 -22.23 0.51 9.34
C THR A 299 -22.18 1.84 8.57
N PHE A 300 -22.51 2.94 9.25
CA PHE A 300 -22.45 4.26 8.64
C PHE A 300 -21.01 4.65 8.29
N VAL A 301 -20.77 4.90 7.00
CA VAL A 301 -19.47 5.32 6.47
C VAL A 301 -19.48 6.82 6.21
N LYS A 302 -18.63 7.56 6.93
CA LYS A 302 -18.46 9.01 6.72
C LYS A 302 -17.50 9.32 5.57
N ASP A 303 -16.45 8.52 5.43
CA ASP A 303 -15.43 8.69 4.40
C ASP A 303 -15.10 7.32 3.79
N PRO A 304 -15.30 7.12 2.47
CA PRO A 304 -14.95 5.89 1.77
C PRO A 304 -13.49 5.45 1.95
N HIS A 305 -12.55 6.41 2.09
CA HIS A 305 -11.11 6.12 2.25
C HIS A 305 -10.77 5.42 3.56
N ALA A 306 -11.66 5.48 4.57
CA ALA A 306 -11.49 4.76 5.82
C ALA A 306 -11.86 3.27 5.69
N VAL A 307 -12.65 2.90 4.68
CA VAL A 307 -13.19 1.54 4.52
C VAL A 307 -12.47 0.80 3.40
N VAL A 308 -12.21 1.47 2.28
CA VAL A 308 -11.59 0.86 1.11
C VAL A 308 -10.42 1.67 0.60
N LYS A 309 -9.44 0.98 0.01
CA LYS A 309 -8.28 1.58 -0.65
C LYS A 309 -8.20 1.13 -2.11
N ALA A 310 -7.67 1.98 -2.98
CA ALA A 310 -7.36 1.57 -4.35
C ALA A 310 -6.37 0.38 -4.34
N GLY A 311 -6.62 -0.61 -5.19
CA GLY A 311 -5.93 -1.89 -5.23
C GLY A 311 -6.47 -2.96 -4.28
N GLN A 312 -7.42 -2.64 -3.40
CA GLN A 312 -7.98 -3.63 -2.48
C GLN A 312 -8.90 -4.62 -3.20
N ILE A 313 -8.72 -5.90 -2.91
CA ILE A 313 -9.63 -6.96 -3.37
C ILE A 313 -10.86 -6.97 -2.47
N VAL A 314 -12.04 -6.86 -3.06
CA VAL A 314 -13.33 -6.82 -2.37
C VAL A 314 -14.30 -7.81 -2.99
N LYS A 315 -15.16 -8.39 -2.14
CA LYS A 315 -16.32 -9.16 -2.60
C LYS A 315 -17.48 -8.21 -2.79
N VAL A 316 -18.03 -8.20 -4.00
CA VAL A 316 -19.14 -7.33 -4.39
C VAL A 316 -20.27 -8.14 -4.96
N LYS A 317 -21.50 -7.67 -4.75
CA LYS A 317 -22.70 -8.21 -5.37
C LYS A 317 -23.22 -7.23 -6.42
N VAL A 318 -23.63 -7.76 -7.57
CA VAL A 318 -24.24 -6.99 -8.66
C VAL A 318 -25.69 -6.65 -8.30
N LEU A 319 -26.00 -5.36 -8.15
CA LEU A 319 -27.37 -4.89 -7.88
C LEU A 319 -28.13 -4.60 -9.17
N GLU A 320 -27.54 -3.84 -10.07
CA GLU A 320 -28.18 -3.38 -11.28
C GLU A 320 -27.18 -3.32 -12.43
N ILE A 321 -27.62 -3.69 -13.62
CA ILE A 321 -26.83 -3.68 -14.85
C ILE A 321 -27.61 -2.86 -15.88
N ASP A 322 -27.04 -1.72 -16.27
CA ASP A 322 -27.53 -0.92 -17.39
C ASP A 322 -26.57 -1.10 -18.57
N ALA A 323 -26.87 -2.08 -19.44
CA ALA A 323 -26.07 -2.38 -20.60
C ALA A 323 -26.06 -1.25 -21.64
N VAL A 324 -27.13 -0.43 -21.70
CA VAL A 324 -27.23 0.68 -22.66
C VAL A 324 -26.31 1.82 -22.25
N ARG A 325 -26.27 2.14 -20.95
CA ARG A 325 -25.42 3.22 -20.41
C ARG A 325 -24.05 2.73 -19.95
N ARG A 326 -23.74 1.43 -20.09
CA ARG A 326 -22.53 0.78 -19.58
C ARG A 326 -22.28 1.08 -18.10
N ARG A 327 -23.31 0.95 -17.28
CA ARG A 327 -23.23 1.19 -15.83
C ARG A 327 -23.54 -0.09 -15.06
N ILE A 328 -22.75 -0.34 -14.03
CA ILE A 328 -22.91 -1.49 -13.14
C ILE A 328 -22.99 -0.93 -11.72
N ALA A 329 -24.10 -1.16 -11.04
CA ALA A 329 -24.26 -0.81 -9.63
C ALA A 329 -23.87 -2.03 -8.79
N LEU A 330 -22.94 -1.82 -7.87
CA LEU A 330 -22.40 -2.86 -7.00
C LEU A 330 -22.69 -2.53 -5.53
N THR A 331 -22.73 -3.55 -4.69
CA THR A 331 -22.78 -3.41 -3.22
C THR A 331 -21.74 -4.32 -2.57
N MET A 332 -21.09 -3.84 -1.52
CA MET A 332 -20.25 -4.68 -0.65
C MET A 332 -21.08 -5.30 0.50
N ARG A 333 -22.33 -4.86 0.68
CA ARG A 333 -23.27 -5.44 1.65
C ARG A 333 -23.93 -6.68 1.04
N LEU A 334 -23.40 -7.85 1.38
CA LEU A 334 -23.84 -9.12 0.80
C LEU A 334 -25.28 -9.51 1.18
N THR A 335 -25.89 -8.84 2.14
CA THR A 335 -27.30 -9.02 2.52
C THR A 335 -28.28 -8.28 1.62
N ASP A 336 -27.82 -7.24 0.90
CA ASP A 336 -28.69 -6.48 0.01
C ASP A 336 -29.06 -7.34 -1.22
N ALA A 337 -30.33 -7.31 -1.61
CA ALA A 337 -30.83 -8.02 -2.78
C ALA A 337 -30.96 -7.05 -3.96
N ALA A 338 -30.68 -7.55 -5.17
CA ALA A 338 -30.92 -6.79 -6.39
C ALA A 338 -32.40 -6.42 -6.52
N VAL A 339 -32.66 -5.17 -6.88
CA VAL A 339 -34.03 -4.69 -7.10
C VAL A 339 -34.56 -5.37 -8.36
N LYS A 340 -35.56 -6.25 -8.22
CA LYS A 340 -36.31 -6.74 -9.38
C LYS A 340 -37.01 -5.56 -10.04
N PRO A 341 -36.87 -5.33 -11.36
CA PRO A 341 -37.55 -4.24 -12.02
C PRO A 341 -39.05 -4.55 -12.05
N THR A 342 -39.80 -4.02 -11.08
CA THR A 342 -41.26 -3.98 -11.14
C THR A 342 -41.63 -2.92 -12.17
N ARG A 343 -41.81 -3.35 -13.43
CA ARG A 343 -42.51 -2.56 -14.44
C ARG A 343 -43.98 -2.48 -14.04
N GLU A 344 -44.34 -1.50 -13.21
CA GLU A 344 -45.71 -0.99 -13.19
C GLU A 344 -45.73 0.35 -13.94
N PRO A 345 -46.54 0.48 -15.02
CA PRO A 345 -46.75 1.75 -15.66
C PRO A 345 -47.58 2.61 -14.72
N ARG A 346 -46.94 3.60 -14.10
CA ARG A 346 -47.63 4.61 -13.30
C ARG A 346 -48.48 5.47 -14.25
N GLN A 347 -49.76 5.10 -14.38
CA GLN A 347 -50.76 5.89 -15.08
C GLN A 347 -50.81 7.30 -14.48
N GLN A 348 -50.44 8.30 -15.28
CA GLN A 348 -50.66 9.70 -14.98
C GLN A 348 -52.17 9.99 -15.04
N THR A 349 -52.82 10.06 -13.89
CA THR A 349 -54.13 10.70 -13.78
C THR A 349 -53.95 12.21 -13.85
N ASN A 350 -54.29 12.79 -15.00
CA ASN A 350 -54.50 14.22 -15.18
C ASN A 350 -55.55 14.73 -14.18
N LYS A 351 -55.14 15.57 -13.23
CA LYS A 351 -56.04 16.51 -12.56
C LYS A 351 -55.56 17.93 -12.84
N THR A 352 -56.41 18.63 -13.59
CA THR A 352 -56.39 20.05 -13.89
C THR A 352 -56.36 20.90 -12.62
N SER A 353 -55.36 21.77 -12.49
CA SER A 353 -55.40 22.93 -11.61
C SER A 353 -54.76 24.14 -12.29
N SER A 354 -55.54 25.20 -12.40
CA SER A 354 -55.29 26.53 -12.98
C SER A 354 -54.02 27.24 -12.44
N PRO A 355 -53.42 28.17 -13.22
CA PRO A 355 -52.12 28.74 -12.93
C PRO A 355 -52.20 29.88 -11.89
N LYS A 356 -51.31 29.85 -10.88
CA LYS A 356 -50.99 31.00 -10.02
C LYS A 356 -49.66 31.65 -10.48
N PRO A 357 -49.52 32.98 -10.34
CA PRO A 357 -48.44 33.75 -10.97
C PRO A 357 -47.08 33.56 -10.30
N ARG A 358 -46.02 33.61 -11.11
CA ARG A 358 -44.61 33.58 -10.70
C ARG A 358 -44.23 34.82 -9.88
N PRO A 359 -43.46 34.68 -8.77
CA PRO A 359 -42.69 35.78 -8.23
C PRO A 359 -41.39 35.97 -9.03
N THR A 360 -41.02 37.23 -9.23
CA THR A 360 -39.73 37.68 -9.78
C THR A 360 -38.55 37.28 -8.89
N PRO A 361 -37.37 36.96 -9.45
CA PRO A 361 -36.19 36.62 -8.66
C PRO A 361 -35.55 37.88 -8.05
N GLN A 362 -35.35 37.88 -6.73
CA GLN A 362 -34.43 38.80 -6.06
C GLN A 362 -32.98 38.32 -6.27
N PRO A 363 -31.99 39.24 -6.37
CA PRO A 363 -30.59 38.86 -6.51
C PRO A 363 -30.07 38.22 -5.21
N ALA A 364 -29.52 37.01 -5.34
CA ALA A 364 -28.89 36.29 -4.23
C ALA A 364 -27.57 36.95 -3.80
N ALA A 365 -27.37 37.07 -2.50
CA ALA A 365 -26.10 37.48 -1.90
C ALA A 365 -24.98 36.47 -2.24
N PRO A 366 -23.73 36.92 -2.43
CA PRO A 366 -22.62 36.04 -2.82
C PRO A 366 -22.28 35.04 -1.71
N GLY A 367 -22.17 33.76 -2.08
CA GLY A 367 -21.82 32.67 -1.17
C GLY A 367 -20.39 32.76 -0.64
N ALA A 368 -20.16 32.10 0.51
CA ALA A 368 -18.93 32.14 1.31
C ALA A 368 -17.62 31.81 0.57
N MET A 369 -17.68 31.22 -0.63
CA MET A 369 -16.51 30.94 -1.44
C MET A 369 -16.04 32.17 -2.26
N ALA A 370 -16.95 33.08 -2.62
CA ALA A 370 -16.62 34.33 -3.33
C ALA A 370 -15.95 35.36 -2.42
N SER A 371 -16.29 35.36 -1.12
CA SER A 371 -15.65 36.21 -0.10
C SER A 371 -14.28 35.70 0.36
N ALA A 372 -13.94 34.42 0.11
CA ALA A 372 -12.62 33.87 0.38
C ALA A 372 -11.57 34.26 -0.69
N PHE A 373 -11.97 34.35 -1.96
CA PHE A 373 -11.08 34.76 -3.05
C PHE A 373 -10.73 36.26 -3.04
N ALA A 374 -11.56 37.11 -2.43
CA ALA A 374 -11.28 38.54 -2.31
C ALA A 374 -10.22 38.88 -1.24
N LYS A 375 -9.93 37.97 -0.31
CA LYS A 375 -8.95 38.18 0.78
C LYS A 375 -7.51 37.77 0.45
N LEU A 376 -7.28 37.18 -0.73
CA LEU A 376 -5.95 36.75 -1.19
C LEU A 376 -5.33 37.70 -2.22
N LYS A 377 -5.90 38.90 -2.39
CA LYS A 377 -5.47 39.85 -3.42
C LYS A 377 -4.92 41.18 -2.91
N ASN A 378 -4.54 41.26 -1.62
CA ASN A 378 -3.71 42.34 -1.08
C ASN A 378 -2.56 41.76 -0.28
#